data_AF-R7PRT8-F1
#
_entry.id   AF-R7PRT8-F1
#
_cell.length_a   1.000
_cell.length_b   1.000
_cell.length_c   1.000
_cell.angle_alpha   90.00
_cell.angle_beta   90.00
_cell.angle_gamma   90.00
#
_symmetry.space_group_name_H-M   'P 1'
#
loop_
_entity.id
_entity.type
_entity.pdbx_description
1 polymer ?
#
loop_
_entity_poly.entity_id
_entity_poly.type
_entity_poly.pdbx_seq_one_letter_code
_entity_poly.pdbx_strand_id
1 'polypeptide(L)'
;MDSQNIGVKYYSITDMSIGWNLEKAEKVINSFDDNNEQYDINYILELYNICLLFDTGVRLKKWSDNDYTKLNSIVAKFRSLIGRFLSKVDYLKLKSFYPNISIHYKDSFWEVFESYKVYKNFSGNEFSSILAQFNIPIYIILMHKMIVQHFDNEMSAFMKKSKSTAEILILYYLVRKEKDSKRYYIPKSLQIEQQIEIIDKYIDEENANSNYLCLLAKSRWTKEFPISDKIRLKAKRRYERNVEEFFKSNTGTSFEISVGFSNSNEVINFSHDDELSPKIIYSRIWLEENLDNPTLLNNFIYLFGYVDNFFRSTFPSNKNNIGIIEEIVSVKGNREYEIGFSFRYKESISSMQIRAYYYELLKLDKRLEEVFKWFFEEYLNREFQAEGFSLSIPSAESSFLEKMRTMCSELDSILRHFMIYINNGEIDR
;
A
#
# COMPACT_ATOMS: atom_id res chain seq x y z
N MET A 1 -2.87 -24.52 24.30
CA MET A 1 -1.63 -24.48 23.50
C MET A 1 -0.52 -24.24 24.48
N ASP A 2 0.16 -25.31 24.87
CA ASP A 2 1.20 -25.25 25.91
C ASP A 2 2.32 -24.31 25.46
N SER A 3 2.59 -23.31 26.31
CA SER A 3 3.72 -22.41 26.19
C SER A 3 5.02 -23.19 26.38
N GLN A 4 5.46 -23.90 25.34
CA GLN A 4 6.88 -24.19 25.18
C GLN A 4 7.59 -22.84 25.23
N ASN A 5 8.48 -22.69 26.20
CA ASN A 5 9.20 -21.45 26.47
C ASN A 5 9.91 -20.99 25.18
N ILE A 6 9.32 -19.99 24.49
CA ILE A 6 9.89 -19.43 23.26
C ILE A 6 11.18 -18.71 23.65
N GLY A 7 12.31 -19.15 23.11
CA GLY A 7 13.64 -18.58 23.36
C GLY A 7 13.77 -17.12 22.90
N VAL A 8 14.98 -16.57 23.01
CA VAL A 8 15.28 -15.18 22.66
C VAL A 8 15.21 -14.95 21.15
N LYS A 9 14.43 -13.95 20.73
CA LYS A 9 14.29 -13.57 19.32
C LYS A 9 14.49 -12.07 19.12
N TYR A 10 15.21 -11.70 18.06
CA TYR A 10 15.29 -10.33 17.57
C TYR A 10 14.42 -10.19 16.31
N TYR A 11 13.60 -9.14 16.26
CA TYR A 11 12.74 -8.83 15.10
C TYR A 11 13.20 -7.55 14.39
N SER A 12 13.27 -6.45 15.14
CA SER A 12 13.81 -5.17 14.67
C SER A 12 14.12 -4.26 15.86
N ILE A 13 14.76 -3.12 15.63
CA ILE A 13 15.02 -2.09 16.66
C ILE A 13 13.76 -1.33 17.08
N THR A 14 12.72 -1.35 16.25
CA THR A 14 11.42 -0.70 16.50
C THR A 14 10.40 -1.65 17.11
N ASP A 15 10.76 -2.92 17.30
CA ASP A 15 9.87 -3.94 17.83
C ASP A 15 9.62 -3.72 19.33
N MET A 16 8.34 -3.76 19.72
CA MET A 16 7.95 -3.48 21.11
C MET A 16 8.31 -4.62 22.07
N SER A 17 8.73 -5.78 21.58
CA SER A 17 9.10 -6.93 22.41
C SER A 17 10.59 -6.95 22.83
N ILE A 18 11.40 -5.96 22.40
CA ILE A 18 12.84 -5.90 22.71
C ILE A 18 13.11 -6.02 24.22
N GLY A 19 12.37 -5.32 25.06
CA GLY A 19 12.54 -5.39 26.52
C GLY A 19 12.37 -6.82 27.06
N TRP A 20 11.31 -7.51 26.65
CA TRP A 20 11.08 -8.90 27.08
C TRP A 20 12.16 -9.84 26.56
N ASN A 21 12.61 -9.66 25.32
CA ASN A 21 13.69 -10.47 24.77
C ASN A 21 15.06 -10.20 25.43
N LEU A 22 15.34 -8.97 25.87
CA LEU A 22 16.54 -8.66 26.66
C LEU A 22 16.50 -9.34 28.04
N GLU A 23 15.34 -9.42 28.69
CA GLU A 23 15.21 -10.15 29.96
C GLU A 23 15.45 -11.65 29.81
N LYS A 24 14.99 -12.24 28.70
CA LYS A 24 15.30 -13.64 28.36
C LYS A 24 16.78 -13.81 28.03
N ALA A 25 17.36 -12.88 27.26
CA ALA A 25 18.78 -12.88 26.90
C ALA A 25 19.67 -12.88 28.14
N GLU A 26 19.35 -12.06 29.14
CA GLU A 26 20.06 -12.02 30.41
C GLU A 26 20.16 -13.40 31.08
N LYS A 27 19.05 -14.16 31.10
CA LYS A 27 19.03 -15.50 31.68
C LYS A 27 19.95 -16.45 30.92
N VAL A 28 19.89 -16.43 29.59
CA VAL A 28 20.72 -17.29 28.73
C VAL A 28 22.21 -16.94 28.88
N ILE A 29 22.55 -15.65 28.92
CA ILE A 29 23.92 -15.15 29.09
C ILE A 29 24.47 -15.56 30.47
N ASN A 30 23.69 -15.40 31.53
CA ASN A 30 24.12 -15.75 32.89
C ASN A 30 24.28 -17.26 33.09
N SER A 31 23.57 -18.09 32.32
CA SER A 31 23.72 -19.56 32.32
C SER A 31 24.77 -20.07 31.32
N PHE A 32 25.46 -19.19 30.59
CA PHE A 32 26.38 -19.59 29.54
C PHE A 32 27.65 -20.22 30.12
N ASP A 33 27.95 -21.44 29.66
CA ASP A 33 29.21 -22.15 29.96
C ASP A 33 30.00 -22.36 28.66
N ASP A 34 31.22 -21.83 28.65
CA ASP A 34 32.18 -21.87 27.53
C ASP A 34 32.74 -23.29 27.29
N ASN A 35 32.61 -24.19 28.26
CA ASN A 35 33.12 -25.56 28.21
C ASN A 35 32.09 -26.59 27.70
N ASN A 36 30.85 -26.18 27.46
CA ASN A 36 29.84 -27.10 26.93
C ASN A 36 30.12 -27.35 25.44
N GLU A 37 30.32 -28.61 25.02
CA GLU A 37 30.69 -28.93 23.64
C GLU A 37 29.50 -29.38 22.77
N GLN A 38 28.32 -29.59 23.35
CA GLN A 38 27.14 -30.08 22.63
C GLN A 38 26.05 -29.00 22.56
N TYR A 39 26.10 -28.21 21.49
CA TYR A 39 25.05 -27.24 21.18
C TYR A 39 24.20 -27.74 20.02
N ASP A 40 22.87 -27.66 20.17
CA ASP A 40 21.95 -27.87 19.06
C ASP A 40 21.78 -26.59 18.20
N ILE A 41 21.19 -26.74 17.02
CA ILE A 41 20.99 -25.62 16.09
C ILE A 41 20.10 -24.51 16.67
N ASN A 42 19.08 -24.82 17.48
CA ASN A 42 18.19 -23.81 18.02
C ASN A 42 18.90 -22.94 19.05
N TYR A 43 19.75 -23.54 19.89
CA TYR A 43 20.58 -22.80 20.82
C TYR A 43 21.56 -21.87 20.09
N ILE A 44 22.20 -22.35 19.03
CA ILE A 44 23.09 -21.53 18.18
C ILE A 44 22.34 -20.34 17.58
N LEU A 45 21.09 -20.54 17.12
CA LEU A 45 20.25 -19.47 16.57
C LEU A 45 19.75 -18.51 17.65
N GLU A 46 19.49 -18.99 18.87
CA GLU A 46 19.16 -18.14 20.03
C GLU A 46 20.33 -17.23 20.40
N LEU A 47 21.57 -17.77 20.46
CA LEU A 47 22.77 -16.98 20.70
C LEU A 47 23.00 -15.92 19.61
N TYR A 48 22.68 -16.23 18.35
CA TYR A 48 22.74 -15.28 17.25
C TYR A 48 21.73 -14.13 17.45
N ASN A 49 20.49 -14.43 17.85
CA ASN A 49 19.49 -13.42 18.15
C ASN A 49 19.87 -12.54 19.35
N ILE A 50 20.54 -13.11 20.36
CA ILE A 50 21.11 -12.33 21.46
C ILE A 50 22.19 -11.36 20.95
N CYS A 51 23.07 -11.80 20.04
CA CYS A 51 24.05 -10.90 19.42
C CYS A 51 23.34 -9.70 18.76
N LEU A 52 22.29 -9.96 17.96
CA LEU A 52 21.54 -8.91 17.27
C LEU A 52 20.88 -7.92 18.24
N LEU A 53 20.31 -8.40 19.36
CA LEU A 53 19.76 -7.52 20.39
C LEU A 53 20.83 -6.59 20.98
N PHE A 54 22.01 -7.13 21.30
CA PHE A 54 23.10 -6.34 21.87
C PHE A 54 23.70 -5.35 20.86
N ASP A 55 23.74 -5.70 19.57
CA ASP A 55 24.20 -4.80 18.49
C ASP A 55 23.35 -3.53 18.39
N THR A 56 22.07 -3.56 18.83
CA THR A 56 21.22 -2.36 18.82
C THR A 56 21.65 -1.30 19.83
N GLY A 57 22.43 -1.67 20.85
CA GLY A 57 22.78 -0.81 21.97
C GLY A 57 21.64 -0.55 22.98
N VAL A 58 20.44 -1.10 22.76
CA VAL A 58 19.30 -0.96 23.68
C VAL A 58 19.56 -1.75 24.97
N ARG A 59 19.16 -1.18 26.11
CA ARG A 59 19.42 -1.75 27.45
C ARG A 59 18.15 -1.78 28.29
N LEU A 60 18.05 -2.76 29.19
CA LEU A 60 17.04 -2.74 30.24
C LEU A 60 17.36 -1.62 31.24
N LYS A 61 16.32 -0.91 31.71
CA LYS A 61 16.47 0.17 32.70
C LYS A 61 17.15 -0.28 34.01
N LYS A 62 17.07 -1.57 34.33
CA LYS A 62 17.68 -2.16 35.53
C LYS A 62 19.18 -2.44 35.40
N TRP A 63 19.74 -2.46 34.19
CA TRP A 63 21.17 -2.75 33.98
C TRP A 63 22.01 -1.51 34.25
N SER A 64 22.95 -1.59 35.18
CA SER A 64 24.00 -0.59 35.30
C SER A 64 24.99 -0.68 34.14
N ASP A 65 25.84 0.35 33.95
CA ASP A 65 26.92 0.29 32.96
C ASP A 65 27.87 -0.89 33.19
N ASN A 66 28.11 -1.25 34.45
CA ASN A 66 28.94 -2.40 34.80
C ASN A 66 28.26 -3.72 34.44
N ASP A 67 26.95 -3.86 34.70
CA ASP A 67 26.19 -5.05 34.33
C ASP A 67 26.17 -5.24 32.81
N TYR A 68 25.90 -4.16 32.07
CA TYR A 68 25.89 -4.21 30.61
C TYR A 68 27.26 -4.57 30.04
N THR A 69 28.34 -4.00 30.59
CA THR A 69 29.71 -4.32 30.15
C THR A 69 30.04 -5.80 30.41
N LYS A 70 29.65 -6.34 31.57
CA LYS A 70 29.81 -7.76 31.89
C LYS A 70 29.04 -8.66 30.92
N LEU A 71 27.75 -8.38 30.70
CA LEU A 71 26.92 -9.15 29.77
C LEU A 71 27.49 -9.10 28.35
N ASN A 72 27.86 -7.91 27.88
CA ASN A 72 28.40 -7.71 26.53
C ASN A 72 29.73 -8.45 26.33
N SER A 73 30.57 -8.56 27.37
CA SER A 73 31.82 -9.34 27.30
C SER A 73 31.59 -10.83 27.06
N ILE A 74 30.48 -11.38 27.58
CA ILE A 74 30.07 -12.78 27.33
C ILE A 74 29.50 -12.91 25.92
N VAL A 75 28.59 -12.00 25.53
CA VAL A 75 27.98 -11.99 24.18
C VAL A 75 29.03 -11.88 23.08
N ALA A 76 30.14 -11.17 23.31
CA ALA A 76 31.26 -11.10 22.37
C ALA A 76 31.84 -12.47 21.99
N LYS A 77 31.72 -13.49 22.87
CA LYS A 77 32.16 -14.86 22.60
C LYS A 77 31.20 -15.65 21.70
N PHE A 78 29.93 -15.26 21.64
CA PHE A 78 28.91 -16.05 20.94
C PHE A 78 29.19 -16.13 19.43
N ARG A 79 29.68 -15.06 18.80
CA ARG A 79 29.98 -15.06 17.36
C ARG A 79 31.04 -16.08 16.97
N SER A 80 32.09 -16.24 17.78
CA SER A 80 33.14 -17.24 17.50
C SER A 80 32.62 -18.66 17.69
N LEU A 81 31.77 -18.90 18.69
CA LEU A 81 31.10 -20.17 18.92
C LEU A 81 30.16 -20.53 17.77
N ILE A 82 29.30 -19.60 17.34
CA ILE A 82 28.42 -19.75 16.17
C ILE A 82 29.26 -20.09 14.93
N GLY A 83 30.34 -19.35 14.67
CA GLY A 83 31.23 -19.62 13.54
C GLY A 83 31.86 -21.02 13.58
N ARG A 84 32.35 -21.49 14.74
CA ARG A 84 32.91 -22.84 14.92
C ARG A 84 31.88 -23.95 14.71
N PHE A 85 30.62 -23.71 15.11
CA PHE A 85 29.54 -24.66 14.87
C PHE A 85 29.25 -24.77 13.36
N LEU A 86 29.07 -23.62 12.71
CA LEU A 86 28.69 -23.54 11.30
C LEU A 86 29.79 -23.98 10.34
N SER A 87 31.07 -23.81 10.70
CA SER A 87 32.18 -24.28 9.88
C SER A 87 32.19 -25.80 9.70
N LYS A 88 31.49 -26.54 10.58
CA LYS A 88 31.35 -28.00 10.53
C LYS A 88 30.10 -28.44 9.77
N VAL A 89 29.24 -27.51 9.31
CA VAL A 89 27.98 -27.84 8.63
C VAL A 89 28.24 -28.17 7.17
N ASP A 90 27.89 -29.40 6.81
CA ASP A 90 27.85 -29.93 5.45
C ASP A 90 26.41 -30.32 5.08
N TYR A 91 26.23 -30.87 3.88
CA TYR A 91 24.94 -31.32 3.38
C TYR A 91 24.23 -32.33 4.29
N LEU A 92 24.95 -33.32 4.81
CA LEU A 92 24.37 -34.39 5.63
C LEU A 92 23.93 -33.87 6.99
N LYS A 93 24.76 -33.02 7.63
CA LYS A 93 24.40 -32.40 8.91
C LYS A 93 23.25 -31.43 8.78
N LEU A 94 23.24 -30.59 7.74
CA LEU A 94 22.10 -29.69 7.51
C LEU A 94 20.82 -30.51 7.39
N LYS A 95 20.84 -31.58 6.60
CA LYS A 95 19.68 -32.48 6.50
C LYS A 95 19.23 -33.06 7.83
N SER A 96 20.16 -33.42 8.71
CA SER A 96 19.82 -34.04 9.99
C SER A 96 19.20 -33.07 10.98
N PHE A 97 19.60 -31.79 10.99
CA PHE A 97 19.09 -30.82 11.98
C PHE A 97 18.04 -29.85 11.43
N TYR A 98 17.95 -29.61 10.12
CA TYR A 98 17.02 -28.61 9.56
C TYR A 98 15.55 -28.82 9.97
N PRO A 99 15.01 -30.05 9.99
CA PRO A 99 13.64 -30.30 10.47
C PRO A 99 13.41 -29.89 11.92
N ASN A 100 14.47 -29.92 12.74
CA ASN A 100 14.41 -29.61 14.16
C ASN A 100 14.57 -28.12 14.45
N ILE A 101 14.82 -27.29 13.42
CA ILE A 101 14.87 -25.84 13.59
C ILE A 101 13.46 -25.35 13.94
N SER A 102 13.36 -24.73 15.12
CA SER A 102 12.15 -24.06 15.59
C SER A 102 11.64 -23.10 14.52
N ILE A 103 10.33 -23.08 14.33
CA ILE A 103 9.69 -22.18 13.36
C ILE A 103 10.06 -20.72 13.62
N HIS A 104 10.30 -20.36 14.88
CA HIS A 104 10.70 -19.02 15.33
C HIS A 104 12.10 -18.60 14.83
N TYR A 105 12.95 -19.54 14.44
CA TYR A 105 14.33 -19.29 14.02
C TYR A 105 14.60 -19.64 12.55
N LYS A 106 13.60 -20.03 11.77
CA LYS A 106 13.83 -20.39 10.35
C LYS A 106 14.38 -19.24 9.51
N ASP A 107 13.89 -18.03 9.75
CA ASP A 107 14.43 -16.79 9.15
C ASP A 107 15.85 -16.49 9.63
N SER A 108 16.10 -16.54 10.94
CA SER A 108 17.44 -16.35 11.51
C SER A 108 18.44 -17.37 10.98
N PHE A 109 18.01 -18.60 10.71
CA PHE A 109 18.87 -19.62 10.12
C PHE A 109 19.41 -19.18 8.76
N TRP A 110 18.57 -18.66 7.87
CA TRP A 110 19.02 -18.24 6.54
C TRP A 110 19.89 -16.97 6.58
N GLU A 111 19.64 -16.06 7.53
CA GLU A 111 20.56 -14.95 7.83
C GLU A 111 21.94 -15.43 8.26
N VAL A 112 21.98 -16.42 9.15
CA VAL A 112 23.22 -17.04 9.63
C VAL A 112 23.93 -17.80 8.51
N PHE A 113 23.17 -18.55 7.70
CA PHE A 113 23.67 -19.32 6.57
C PHE A 113 24.35 -18.40 5.53
N GLU A 114 23.80 -17.21 5.31
CA GLU A 114 24.38 -16.17 4.45
C GLU A 114 25.59 -15.47 5.09
N SER A 115 25.43 -14.94 6.30
CA SER A 115 26.44 -14.10 6.98
C SER A 115 27.74 -14.85 7.27
N TYR A 116 27.64 -16.14 7.64
CA TYR A 116 28.80 -17.02 7.84
C TYR A 116 29.25 -17.75 6.57
N LYS A 117 28.64 -17.44 5.41
CA LYS A 117 29.00 -18.00 4.09
C LYS A 117 28.91 -19.52 4.01
N VAL A 118 28.03 -20.14 4.82
CA VAL A 118 27.84 -21.59 4.88
C VAL A 118 27.38 -22.14 3.53
N TYR A 119 26.60 -21.35 2.78
CA TYR A 119 26.15 -21.66 1.43
C TYR A 119 27.26 -22.08 0.46
N LYS A 120 28.50 -21.61 0.66
CA LYS A 120 29.63 -21.94 -0.22
C LYS A 120 30.06 -23.41 -0.15
N ASN A 121 29.66 -24.12 0.89
CA ASN A 121 30.01 -25.53 1.10
C ASN A 121 29.07 -26.49 0.35
N PHE A 122 28.06 -25.96 -0.37
CA PHE A 122 27.01 -26.74 -0.99
C PHE A 122 27.08 -26.59 -2.51
N SER A 123 26.95 -27.69 -3.23
CA SER A 123 26.69 -27.68 -4.66
C SER A 123 25.25 -27.22 -4.95
N GLY A 124 25.01 -26.77 -6.19
CA GLY A 124 23.66 -26.40 -6.63
C GLY A 124 22.63 -27.55 -6.52
N ASN A 125 23.06 -28.79 -6.77
CA ASN A 125 22.22 -29.97 -6.62
C ASN A 125 21.83 -30.23 -5.16
N GLU A 126 22.79 -30.09 -4.24
CA GLU A 126 22.53 -30.22 -2.80
C GLU A 126 21.57 -29.13 -2.31
N PHE A 127 21.80 -27.88 -2.70
CA PHE A 127 20.92 -26.76 -2.35
C PHE A 127 19.50 -26.97 -2.89
N SER A 128 19.36 -27.31 -4.18
CA SER A 128 18.06 -27.61 -4.80
C SER A 128 17.32 -28.75 -4.08
N SER A 129 18.06 -29.77 -3.66
CA SER A 129 17.51 -30.91 -2.91
C SER A 129 16.98 -30.48 -1.53
N ILE A 130 17.69 -29.59 -0.83
CA ILE A 130 17.26 -29.04 0.47
C ILE A 130 15.96 -28.26 0.31
N LEU A 131 15.89 -27.36 -0.68
CA LEU A 131 14.69 -26.55 -0.96
C LEU A 131 13.46 -27.44 -1.21
N ALA A 132 13.61 -28.47 -2.05
CA ALA A 132 12.53 -29.38 -2.39
C ALA A 132 12.14 -30.29 -1.21
N GLN A 133 13.13 -30.91 -0.53
CA GLN A 133 12.88 -31.87 0.55
C GLN A 133 12.14 -31.22 1.72
N PHE A 134 12.51 -30.00 2.10
CA PHE A 134 11.92 -29.32 3.26
C PHE A 134 10.82 -28.32 2.89
N ASN A 135 10.40 -28.29 1.63
CA ASN A 135 9.38 -27.39 1.10
C ASN A 135 9.58 -25.93 1.57
N ILE A 136 10.79 -25.41 1.36
CA ILE A 136 11.19 -24.13 1.93
C ILE A 136 10.45 -23.00 1.21
N PRO A 137 9.75 -22.11 1.93
CA PRO A 137 9.07 -20.99 1.30
C PRO A 137 10.06 -20.08 0.58
N ILE A 138 9.83 -19.87 -0.72
CA ILE A 138 10.78 -19.19 -1.59
C ILE A 138 11.07 -17.74 -1.16
N TYR A 139 10.08 -17.06 -0.57
CA TYR A 139 10.23 -15.69 -0.08
C TYR A 139 11.32 -15.57 0.99
N ILE A 140 11.55 -16.61 1.80
CA ILE A 140 12.59 -16.60 2.85
C ILE A 140 13.97 -16.53 2.20
N ILE A 141 14.19 -17.32 1.15
CA ILE A 141 15.47 -17.37 0.46
C ILE A 141 15.73 -16.10 -0.35
N LEU A 142 14.69 -15.57 -1.01
CA LEU A 142 14.83 -14.38 -1.85
C LEU A 142 15.20 -13.12 -1.06
N MET A 143 15.13 -13.13 0.28
CA MET A 143 15.65 -12.04 1.12
C MET A 143 17.19 -12.01 1.21
N HIS A 144 17.87 -13.08 0.80
CA HIS A 144 19.31 -13.27 0.96
C HIS A 144 20.05 -13.13 -0.37
N LYS A 145 20.57 -11.92 -0.62
CA LYS A 145 21.21 -11.54 -1.88
C LYS A 145 22.32 -12.49 -2.32
N MET A 146 23.22 -12.83 -1.40
CA MET A 146 24.41 -13.64 -1.70
C MET A 146 24.03 -15.09 -1.98
N ILE A 147 23.02 -15.62 -1.29
CA ILE A 147 22.49 -16.96 -1.56
C ILE A 147 21.87 -16.99 -2.96
N VAL A 148 21.01 -16.03 -3.28
CA VAL A 148 20.35 -15.94 -4.61
C VAL A 148 21.39 -15.81 -5.72
N GLN A 149 22.42 -14.99 -5.53
CA GLN A 149 23.47 -14.80 -6.54
C GLN A 149 24.37 -16.03 -6.71
N HIS A 150 24.64 -16.77 -5.63
CA HIS A 150 25.48 -17.95 -5.69
C HIS A 150 24.77 -19.12 -6.39
N PHE A 151 23.48 -19.31 -6.09
CA PHE A 151 22.63 -20.36 -6.64
C PHE A 151 21.65 -19.83 -7.70
N ASP A 152 22.14 -18.97 -8.59
CA ASP A 152 21.29 -18.19 -9.50
C ASP A 152 20.41 -19.08 -10.38
N ASN A 153 20.99 -20.11 -11.00
CA ASN A 153 20.28 -21.04 -11.88
C ASN A 153 19.28 -21.92 -11.10
N GLU A 154 19.68 -22.40 -9.93
CA GLU A 154 18.86 -23.23 -9.05
C GLU A 154 17.65 -22.45 -8.53
N MET A 155 17.87 -21.19 -8.14
CA MET A 155 16.80 -20.30 -7.71
C MET A 155 15.85 -19.96 -8.86
N SER A 156 16.36 -19.72 -10.07
CA SER A 156 15.51 -19.54 -11.26
C SER A 156 14.65 -20.78 -11.54
N ALA A 157 15.24 -21.98 -11.47
CA ALA A 157 14.50 -23.23 -11.63
C ALA A 157 13.45 -23.45 -10.52
N PHE A 158 13.78 -23.06 -9.28
CA PHE A 158 12.86 -23.15 -8.15
C PHE A 158 11.70 -22.16 -8.28
N MET A 159 11.97 -20.92 -8.69
CA MET A 159 10.96 -19.91 -8.97
C MET A 159 9.97 -20.37 -10.06
N LYS A 160 10.45 -20.98 -11.14
CA LYS A 160 9.57 -21.47 -12.22
C LYS A 160 8.56 -22.54 -11.76
N LYS A 161 8.87 -23.29 -10.69
CA LYS A 161 8.01 -24.35 -10.14
C LYS A 161 7.10 -23.86 -9.01
N SER A 162 7.45 -22.75 -8.36
CA SER A 162 6.74 -22.26 -7.19
C SER A 162 5.48 -21.47 -7.58
N LYS A 163 4.36 -21.79 -6.93
CA LYS A 163 3.08 -21.07 -7.10
C LYS A 163 3.14 -19.62 -6.61
N SER A 164 4.02 -19.32 -5.65
CA SER A 164 4.15 -17.97 -5.08
C SER A 164 4.99 -17.01 -5.94
N THR A 165 5.61 -17.51 -7.02
CA THR A 165 6.55 -16.70 -7.81
C THR A 165 5.89 -15.49 -8.46
N ALA A 166 4.70 -15.65 -9.03
CA ALA A 166 3.99 -14.53 -9.65
C ALA A 166 3.73 -13.40 -8.65
N GLU A 167 3.25 -13.75 -7.45
CA GLU A 167 2.98 -12.80 -6.37
C GLU A 167 4.25 -12.07 -5.94
N ILE A 168 5.38 -12.77 -5.82
CA ILE A 168 6.66 -12.16 -5.46
C ILE A 168 7.16 -11.21 -6.54
N LEU A 169 6.99 -11.55 -7.82
CA LEU A 169 7.32 -10.65 -8.93
C LEU A 169 6.46 -9.39 -8.87
N ILE A 170 5.15 -9.52 -8.60
CA ILE A 170 4.23 -8.39 -8.44
C ILE A 170 4.65 -7.51 -7.26
N LEU A 171 4.97 -8.11 -6.11
CA LEU A 171 5.52 -7.41 -4.94
C LEU A 171 6.82 -6.66 -5.27
N TYR A 172 7.72 -7.30 -6.02
CA TYR A 172 9.03 -6.74 -6.34
C TYR A 172 8.95 -5.51 -7.27
N TYR A 173 8.08 -5.56 -8.29
CA TYR A 173 7.97 -4.52 -9.31
C TYR A 173 6.90 -3.47 -9.06
N LEU A 174 5.73 -3.86 -8.54
CA LEU A 174 4.55 -3.00 -8.51
C LEU A 174 4.25 -2.42 -7.13
N VAL A 175 4.64 -3.10 -6.05
CA VAL A 175 4.34 -2.62 -4.70
C VAL A 175 5.31 -1.52 -4.28
N ARG A 176 4.77 -0.54 -3.56
CA ARG A 176 5.54 0.57 -3.03
C ARG A 176 6.58 0.06 -2.03
N LYS A 177 7.84 0.47 -2.22
CA LYS A 177 8.94 0.12 -1.30
C LYS A 177 9.02 1.15 -0.19
N GLU A 178 8.65 0.75 1.02
CA GLU A 178 8.87 1.56 2.23
C GLU A 178 10.29 1.40 2.74
N LYS A 179 10.75 2.33 3.58
CA LYS A 179 12.14 2.41 4.05
C LYS A 179 12.61 1.10 4.72
N ASP A 180 11.70 0.44 5.45
CA ASP A 180 11.96 -0.80 6.19
C ASP A 180 11.35 -2.05 5.54
N SER A 181 10.90 -1.93 4.28
CA SER A 181 10.31 -3.07 3.55
C SER A 181 11.36 -4.14 3.24
N LYS A 182 10.95 -5.41 3.40
CA LYS A 182 11.76 -6.58 3.04
C LYS A 182 12.15 -6.50 1.56
N ARG A 183 13.46 -6.60 1.29
CA ARG A 183 13.99 -6.57 -0.08
C ARG A 183 14.11 -7.99 -0.62
N TYR A 184 13.44 -8.26 -1.73
CA TYR A 184 13.62 -9.49 -2.48
C TYR A 184 14.67 -9.31 -3.60
N TYR A 185 15.45 -10.34 -3.82
CA TYR A 185 16.45 -10.43 -4.89
C TYR A 185 16.00 -11.48 -5.90
N ILE A 186 15.78 -11.07 -7.14
CA ILE A 186 15.39 -11.97 -8.23
C ILE A 186 16.67 -12.49 -8.92
N PRO A 187 16.81 -13.81 -9.16
CA PRO A 187 17.96 -14.37 -9.87
C PRO A 187 18.03 -13.85 -11.31
N LYS A 188 19.24 -13.53 -11.78
CA LYS A 188 19.50 -12.97 -13.11
C LYS A 188 19.20 -13.95 -14.23
N SER A 189 19.34 -15.25 -13.99
CA SER A 189 18.98 -16.30 -14.96
C SER A 189 17.48 -16.42 -15.20
N LEU A 190 16.62 -15.87 -14.34
CA LEU A 190 15.18 -15.77 -14.59
C LEU A 190 14.91 -14.57 -15.51
N GLN A 191 14.93 -14.82 -16.82
CA GLN A 191 14.77 -13.77 -17.82
C GLN A 191 13.40 -13.09 -17.74
N ILE A 192 13.33 -11.83 -18.18
CA ILE A 192 12.10 -11.02 -18.11
C ILE A 192 10.95 -11.71 -18.84
N GLU A 193 11.19 -12.33 -20.00
CA GLU A 193 10.18 -13.04 -20.77
C GLU A 193 9.56 -14.19 -19.97
N GLN A 194 10.38 -14.90 -19.18
CA GLN A 194 9.93 -15.99 -18.30
C GLN A 194 9.13 -15.45 -17.13
N GLN A 195 9.51 -14.30 -16.57
CA GLN A 195 8.76 -13.62 -15.51
C GLN A 195 7.37 -13.21 -16.00
N ILE A 196 7.28 -12.64 -17.21
CA ILE A 196 6.02 -12.23 -17.83
C ILE A 196 5.14 -13.45 -18.14
N GLU A 197 5.72 -14.56 -18.61
CA GLU A 197 4.98 -15.82 -18.84
C GLU A 197 4.39 -16.38 -17.54
N ILE A 198 5.14 -16.34 -16.42
CA ILE A 198 4.66 -16.77 -15.10
C ILE A 198 3.46 -15.91 -14.67
N ILE A 199 3.52 -14.60 -14.89
CA ILE A 199 2.41 -13.69 -14.55
C ILE A 199 1.19 -13.94 -15.43
N ASP A 200 1.38 -14.14 -16.73
CA ASP A 200 0.25 -14.39 -17.63
C ASP A 200 -0.49 -15.68 -17.27
N LYS A 201 0.25 -16.73 -16.86
CA LYS A 201 -0.32 -17.98 -16.33
C LYS A 201 -1.04 -17.77 -15.00
N TYR A 202 -0.44 -17.01 -14.08
CA TYR A 202 -1.02 -16.71 -12.77
C TYR A 202 -2.40 -16.05 -12.87
N ILE A 203 -2.63 -15.17 -13.85
CA ILE A 203 -3.93 -14.50 -14.03
C ILE A 203 -5.06 -15.50 -14.29
N ASP A 204 -4.76 -16.64 -14.91
CA ASP A 204 -5.75 -17.69 -15.20
C ASP A 204 -5.92 -18.68 -14.03
N GLU A 205 -5.11 -18.60 -12.98
CA GLU A 205 -5.23 -19.48 -11.83
C GLU A 205 -6.55 -19.24 -11.07
N GLU A 206 -7.12 -20.33 -10.55
CA GLU A 206 -8.37 -20.28 -9.80
C GLU A 206 -8.23 -19.43 -8.52
N ASN A 207 -7.11 -19.58 -7.83
CA ASN A 207 -6.81 -18.92 -6.56
C ASN A 207 -5.97 -17.64 -6.72
N ALA A 208 -5.97 -17.02 -7.90
CA ALA A 208 -5.26 -15.77 -8.13
C ALA A 208 -5.79 -14.67 -7.20
N ASN A 209 -4.90 -14.02 -6.44
CA ASN A 209 -5.27 -13.03 -5.43
C ASN A 209 -5.76 -11.74 -6.09
N SER A 210 -6.98 -11.32 -5.72
CA SER A 210 -7.62 -10.13 -6.28
C SER A 210 -6.82 -8.83 -6.07
N ASN A 211 -6.06 -8.69 -4.98
CA ASN A 211 -5.23 -7.50 -4.75
C ASN A 211 -4.09 -7.42 -5.78
N TYR A 212 -3.43 -8.54 -6.07
CA TYR A 212 -2.37 -8.59 -7.07
C TYR A 212 -2.91 -8.44 -8.49
N LEU A 213 -4.08 -9.00 -8.79
CA LEU A 213 -4.77 -8.77 -10.07
C LEU A 213 -5.13 -7.29 -10.28
N CYS A 214 -5.60 -6.61 -9.23
CA CYS A 214 -5.90 -5.18 -9.28
C CYS A 214 -4.64 -4.35 -9.56
N LEU A 215 -3.51 -4.67 -8.90
CA LEU A 215 -2.23 -4.02 -9.16
C LEU A 215 -1.74 -4.25 -10.60
N LEU A 216 -1.86 -5.47 -11.12
CA LEU A 216 -1.53 -5.77 -12.51
C LEU A 216 -2.40 -4.98 -13.49
N ALA A 217 -3.70 -4.88 -13.25
CA ALA A 217 -4.62 -4.11 -14.09
C ALA A 217 -4.24 -2.61 -14.17
N LYS A 218 -3.85 -2.03 -13.02
CA LYS A 218 -3.41 -0.63 -12.90
C LYS A 218 -1.95 -0.38 -13.28
N SER A 219 -1.17 -1.44 -13.50
CA SER A 219 0.24 -1.34 -13.83
C SER A 219 0.47 -0.56 -15.13
N ARG A 220 1.71 -0.08 -15.32
CA ARG A 220 2.15 0.55 -16.57
C ARG A 220 3.37 -0.19 -17.08
N TRP A 221 3.51 -0.21 -18.40
CA TRP A 221 4.70 -0.72 -19.05
C TRP A 221 5.95 0.04 -18.54
N THR A 222 7.01 -0.71 -18.25
CA THR A 222 8.35 -0.19 -17.96
C THR A 222 9.40 -1.11 -18.60
N LYS A 223 10.63 -0.64 -18.77
CA LYS A 223 11.72 -1.47 -19.30
C LYS A 223 12.05 -2.67 -18.40
N GLU A 224 11.96 -2.48 -17.09
CA GLU A 224 12.26 -3.51 -16.09
C GLU A 224 11.11 -4.51 -15.90
N PHE A 225 9.89 -4.08 -16.23
CA PHE A 225 8.68 -4.89 -16.11
C PHE A 225 7.71 -4.58 -17.26
N PRO A 226 7.94 -5.17 -18.45
CA PRO A 226 7.22 -4.84 -19.68
C PRO A 226 5.88 -5.58 -19.78
N ILE A 227 4.98 -5.35 -18.82
CA ILE A 227 3.61 -5.88 -18.87
C ILE A 227 2.85 -5.21 -20.02
N SER A 228 2.32 -6.02 -20.94
CA SER A 228 1.55 -5.55 -22.10
C SER A 228 0.11 -5.17 -21.74
N ASP A 229 -0.52 -4.35 -22.57
CA ASP A 229 -1.93 -3.98 -22.41
C ASP A 229 -2.87 -5.19 -22.45
N LYS A 230 -2.50 -6.24 -23.21
CA LYS A 230 -3.24 -7.51 -23.24
C LYS A 230 -3.26 -8.18 -21.87
N ILE A 231 -2.11 -8.26 -21.19
CA ILE A 231 -2.00 -8.84 -19.84
C ILE A 231 -2.76 -7.98 -18.83
N ARG A 232 -2.65 -6.64 -18.91
CA ARG A 232 -3.40 -5.71 -18.04
C ARG A 232 -4.91 -5.89 -18.18
N LEU A 233 -5.41 -5.97 -19.41
CA LEU A 233 -6.82 -6.18 -19.69
C LEU A 233 -7.30 -7.54 -19.17
N LYS A 234 -6.48 -8.58 -19.33
CA LYS A 234 -6.75 -9.93 -18.81
C LYS A 234 -6.86 -9.92 -17.28
N ALA A 235 -5.90 -9.30 -16.60
CA ALA A 235 -5.92 -9.13 -15.14
C ALA A 235 -7.14 -8.33 -14.67
N LYS A 236 -7.49 -7.23 -15.36
CA LYS A 236 -8.68 -6.42 -15.07
C LYS A 236 -9.96 -7.25 -15.13
N ARG A 237 -10.17 -7.99 -16.23
CA ARG A 237 -11.34 -8.86 -16.41
C ARG A 237 -11.41 -9.99 -15.38
N ARG A 238 -10.27 -10.54 -14.96
CA ARG A 238 -10.23 -11.55 -13.90
C ARG A 238 -10.62 -10.94 -12.55
N TYR A 239 -10.03 -9.78 -12.22
CA TYR A 239 -10.34 -9.05 -11.00
C TYR A 239 -11.85 -8.70 -10.92
N GLU A 240 -12.42 -8.14 -11.98
CA GLU A 240 -13.85 -7.78 -12.04
C GLU A 240 -14.74 -9.01 -11.81
N ARG A 241 -14.43 -10.15 -12.44
CA ARG A 241 -15.15 -11.41 -12.20
C ARG A 241 -15.04 -11.89 -10.74
N ASN A 242 -13.84 -11.84 -10.15
CA ASN A 242 -13.65 -12.24 -8.75
C ASN A 242 -14.45 -11.32 -7.80
N VAL A 243 -14.49 -10.03 -8.09
CA VAL A 243 -15.28 -9.04 -7.34
C VAL A 243 -16.78 -9.33 -7.46
N GLU A 244 -17.28 -9.54 -8.68
CA GLU A 244 -18.69 -9.90 -8.91
C GLU A 244 -19.09 -11.19 -8.19
N GLU A 245 -18.25 -12.23 -8.25
CA GLU A 245 -18.49 -13.50 -7.55
C GLU A 245 -18.49 -13.33 -6.02
N PHE A 246 -17.54 -12.57 -5.49
CA PHE A 246 -17.49 -12.28 -4.05
C PHE A 246 -18.72 -11.51 -3.56
N PHE A 247 -19.25 -10.59 -4.36
CA PHE A 247 -20.44 -9.83 -3.98
C PHE A 247 -21.76 -10.61 -4.17
N LYS A 248 -21.79 -11.70 -4.95
CA LYS A 248 -22.98 -12.57 -5.05
C LYS A 248 -23.34 -13.23 -3.71
N SER A 249 -22.39 -13.44 -2.81
CA SER A 249 -22.67 -14.04 -1.50
C SER A 249 -23.26 -13.06 -0.48
N ASN A 250 -23.37 -11.76 -0.79
CA ASN A 250 -23.85 -10.70 0.14
C ASN A 250 -23.14 -10.67 1.51
N THR A 251 -21.91 -11.20 1.61
CA THR A 251 -21.16 -11.31 2.87
C THR A 251 -20.37 -10.04 3.23
N GLY A 252 -20.82 -8.86 2.80
CA GLY A 252 -20.13 -7.58 3.01
C GLY A 252 -20.98 -6.55 3.74
N THR A 253 -20.34 -5.54 4.33
CA THR A 253 -21.02 -4.35 4.86
C THR A 253 -21.23 -3.36 3.72
N SER A 254 -22.49 -3.01 3.45
CA SER A 254 -22.84 -1.94 2.51
C SER A 254 -22.87 -0.59 3.21
N PHE A 255 -22.38 0.44 2.53
CA PHE A 255 -22.60 1.83 2.88
C PHE A 255 -23.49 2.46 1.82
N GLU A 256 -24.58 3.09 2.25
CA GLU A 256 -25.50 3.79 1.36
C GLU A 256 -25.38 5.29 1.61
N ILE A 257 -25.35 6.11 0.56
CA ILE A 257 -25.35 7.56 0.70
C ILE A 257 -26.57 8.04 -0.04
N SER A 258 -27.42 8.83 0.63
CA SER A 258 -28.57 9.48 0.01
C SER A 258 -28.39 10.99 0.02
N VAL A 259 -28.51 11.61 -1.14
CA VAL A 259 -28.50 13.07 -1.28
C VAL A 259 -29.72 13.49 -2.07
N GLY A 260 -30.47 14.47 -1.58
CA GLY A 260 -31.70 14.92 -2.25
C GLY A 260 -32.17 16.30 -1.82
N PHE A 261 -33.27 16.74 -2.42
CA PHE A 261 -33.93 18.00 -2.12
C PHE A 261 -35.40 17.75 -1.77
N SER A 262 -35.87 18.40 -0.71
CA SER A 262 -37.27 18.31 -0.25
C SER A 262 -37.80 19.68 0.15
N ASN A 263 -39.13 19.80 0.25
CA ASN A 263 -39.77 21.02 0.74
C ASN A 263 -39.68 21.02 2.27
N SER A 264 -38.55 21.49 2.78
CA SER A 264 -38.20 21.57 4.20
C SER A 264 -37.95 23.02 4.61
N ASN A 265 -38.32 23.37 5.84
CA ASN A 265 -38.00 24.68 6.42
C ASN A 265 -36.54 24.78 6.88
N GLU A 266 -35.89 23.66 7.16
CA GLU A 266 -34.45 23.61 7.44
C GLU A 266 -33.66 23.59 6.14
N VAL A 267 -32.68 24.49 6.01
CA VAL A 267 -31.84 24.64 4.81
C VAL A 267 -31.09 23.35 4.48
N ILE A 268 -30.61 22.63 5.50
CA ILE A 268 -29.98 21.32 5.38
C ILE A 268 -30.46 20.45 6.54
N ASN A 269 -30.88 19.23 6.22
CA ASN A 269 -31.22 18.22 7.20
C ASN A 269 -30.30 17.00 7.03
N PHE A 270 -29.65 16.61 8.12
CA PHE A 270 -28.77 15.44 8.19
C PHE A 270 -29.41 14.38 9.08
N SER A 271 -29.93 13.30 8.49
CA SER A 271 -30.40 12.16 9.26
C SER A 271 -29.27 11.14 9.43
N HIS A 272 -28.94 10.82 10.68
CA HIS A 272 -28.03 9.75 11.07
C HIS A 272 -28.78 8.56 11.69
N ASP A 273 -30.01 8.30 11.23
CA ASP A 273 -30.82 7.19 11.75
C ASP A 273 -30.09 5.83 11.64
N ASP A 274 -29.17 5.72 10.68
CA ASP A 274 -28.18 4.65 10.57
C ASP A 274 -26.83 5.24 10.11
N GLU A 275 -25.76 5.01 10.90
CA GLU A 275 -24.41 5.51 10.65
C GLU A 275 -23.82 4.99 9.32
N LEU A 276 -24.34 3.87 8.81
CA LEU A 276 -23.92 3.27 7.53
C LEU A 276 -24.73 3.80 6.33
N SER A 277 -25.85 4.49 6.57
CA SER A 277 -26.74 5.03 5.54
C SER A 277 -27.10 6.52 5.71
N PRO A 278 -26.09 7.42 5.76
CA PRO A 278 -26.30 8.86 5.92
C PRO A 278 -27.19 9.43 4.80
N LYS A 279 -28.18 10.24 5.21
CA LYS A 279 -29.02 11.01 4.27
C LYS A 279 -28.84 12.50 4.48
N ILE A 280 -28.55 13.18 3.37
CA ILE A 280 -28.34 14.63 3.30
C ILE A 280 -29.45 15.21 2.44
N ILE A 281 -30.35 15.98 3.06
CA ILE A 281 -31.49 16.58 2.36
C ILE A 281 -31.37 18.10 2.42
N TYR A 282 -31.36 18.73 1.25
CA TYR A 282 -31.33 20.18 1.09
C TYR A 282 -32.75 20.74 0.92
N SER A 283 -32.99 21.96 1.41
CA SER A 283 -34.27 22.62 1.20
C SER A 283 -34.43 23.09 -0.24
N ARG A 284 -35.49 22.63 -0.90
CA ARG A 284 -35.94 23.16 -2.19
C ARG A 284 -36.47 24.59 -2.04
N ILE A 285 -37.16 24.89 -0.94
CA ILE A 285 -37.71 26.23 -0.66
C ILE A 285 -36.57 27.25 -0.60
N TRP A 286 -35.50 26.94 0.13
CA TRP A 286 -34.30 27.78 0.18
C TRP A 286 -33.71 28.01 -1.22
N LEU A 287 -33.67 26.98 -2.07
CA LEU A 287 -33.14 27.12 -3.43
C LEU A 287 -34.02 28.01 -4.31
N GLU A 288 -35.34 27.84 -4.25
CA GLU A 288 -36.32 28.63 -5.01
C GLU A 288 -36.29 30.11 -4.62
N GLU A 289 -36.04 30.42 -3.35
CA GLU A 289 -35.92 31.79 -2.84
C GLU A 289 -34.59 32.47 -3.20
N ASN A 290 -33.56 31.70 -3.60
CA ASN A 290 -32.17 32.17 -3.79
C ASN A 290 -31.60 31.78 -5.17
N LEU A 291 -32.28 32.21 -6.24
CA LEU A 291 -31.95 31.85 -7.63
C LEU A 291 -30.93 32.76 -8.33
N ASP A 292 -30.36 33.74 -7.63
CA ASP A 292 -29.32 34.61 -8.19
C ASP A 292 -27.99 33.85 -8.36
N ASN A 293 -27.30 34.11 -9.47
CA ASN A 293 -26.08 33.38 -9.84
C ASN A 293 -24.98 33.38 -8.74
N PRO A 294 -24.69 34.49 -8.03
CA PRO A 294 -23.76 34.46 -6.90
C PRO A 294 -24.17 33.46 -5.82
N THR A 295 -25.44 33.49 -5.38
CA THR A 295 -25.91 32.59 -4.32
C THR A 295 -25.91 31.13 -4.76
N LEU A 296 -26.23 30.85 -6.03
CA LEU A 296 -26.12 29.50 -6.59
C LEU A 296 -24.68 28.96 -6.51
N LEU A 297 -23.67 29.79 -6.76
CA LEU A 297 -22.26 29.40 -6.61
C LEU A 297 -21.83 29.30 -5.15
N ASN A 298 -22.36 30.14 -4.27
CA ASN A 298 -22.08 30.09 -2.84
C ASN A 298 -22.54 28.78 -2.19
N ASN A 299 -23.47 28.04 -2.80
CA ASN A 299 -23.88 26.72 -2.32
C ASN A 299 -22.76 25.69 -2.29
N PHE A 300 -21.84 25.75 -3.26
CA PHE A 300 -20.67 24.87 -3.26
C PHE A 300 -19.80 25.09 -2.01
N ILE A 301 -19.79 26.31 -1.49
CA ILE A 301 -19.04 26.69 -0.28
C ILE A 301 -19.85 26.34 0.96
N TYR A 302 -21.02 26.94 1.12
CA TYR A 302 -21.74 26.95 2.41
C TYR A 302 -22.70 25.78 2.60
N LEU A 303 -23.32 25.26 1.52
CA LEU A 303 -24.24 24.13 1.62
C LEU A 303 -23.53 22.78 1.47
N PHE A 304 -22.61 22.70 0.51
CA PHE A 304 -21.95 21.43 0.18
C PHE A 304 -20.60 21.24 0.89
N GLY A 305 -19.99 22.32 1.40
CA GLY A 305 -18.74 22.25 2.15
C GLY A 305 -17.53 21.84 1.30
N TYR A 306 -17.47 22.28 0.03
CA TYR A 306 -16.37 21.94 -0.89
C TYR A 306 -15.07 22.66 -0.56
N VAL A 307 -15.13 23.66 0.31
CA VAL A 307 -13.96 24.38 0.79
C VAL A 307 -13.91 24.37 2.31
N ASP A 308 -12.70 24.44 2.86
CA ASP A 308 -12.49 24.62 4.29
C ASP A 308 -12.62 26.09 4.72
N ASN A 309 -12.40 26.35 6.01
CA ASN A 309 -12.50 27.70 6.59
C ASN A 309 -11.49 28.71 6.01
N PHE A 310 -10.52 28.26 5.20
CA PHE A 310 -9.55 29.08 4.49
C PHE A 310 -9.79 29.09 2.97
N PHE A 311 -10.98 28.69 2.52
CA PHE A 311 -11.38 28.61 1.11
C PHE A 311 -10.50 27.65 0.26
N ARG A 312 -9.90 26.63 0.87
CA ARG A 312 -9.13 25.61 0.17
C ARG A 312 -10.03 24.41 -0.15
N SER A 313 -9.88 23.83 -1.34
CA SER A 313 -10.66 22.64 -1.74
C SER A 313 -10.48 21.49 -0.75
N THR A 314 -11.59 20.84 -0.39
CA THR A 314 -11.62 19.67 0.52
C THR A 314 -11.52 18.33 -0.23
N PHE A 315 -11.41 18.36 -1.56
CA PHE A 315 -11.33 17.17 -2.42
C PHE A 315 -9.99 16.43 -2.39
N PRO A 316 -8.82 17.06 -2.23
CA PRO A 316 -7.57 16.32 -2.14
C PRO A 316 -7.57 15.30 -1.01
N SER A 317 -6.93 14.15 -1.24
CA SER A 317 -6.81 13.10 -0.24
C SER A 317 -5.85 13.53 0.86
N ASN A 318 -6.25 13.32 2.12
CA ASN A 318 -5.44 13.60 3.28
C ASN A 318 -4.99 12.28 3.91
N LYS A 319 -3.68 12.06 3.97
CA LYS A 319 -3.09 10.84 4.56
C LYS A 319 -3.51 10.63 6.02
N ASN A 320 -3.69 11.72 6.77
CA ASN A 320 -4.12 11.65 8.17
C ASN A 320 -5.54 11.10 8.34
N ASN A 321 -6.33 11.07 7.25
CA ASN A 321 -7.70 10.54 7.24
C ASN A 321 -7.76 9.09 6.72
N ILE A 322 -6.61 8.48 6.42
CA ILE A 322 -6.54 7.06 6.03
C ILE A 322 -6.43 6.24 7.32
N GLY A 323 -7.38 5.34 7.55
CA GLY A 323 -7.38 4.52 8.76
C GLY A 323 -6.21 3.54 8.82
N ILE A 324 -5.73 3.22 10.02
CA ILE A 324 -4.63 2.27 10.26
C ILE A 324 -4.93 0.89 9.65
N ILE A 325 -6.18 0.42 9.77
CA ILE A 325 -6.60 -0.86 9.18
C ILE A 325 -6.52 -0.82 7.65
N GLU A 326 -6.92 0.29 7.03
CA GLU A 326 -6.83 0.46 5.58
C GLU A 326 -5.38 0.46 5.09
N GLU A 327 -4.48 1.04 5.89
CA GLU A 327 -3.06 1.06 5.62
C GLU A 327 -2.42 -0.34 5.65
N ILE A 328 -2.84 -1.19 6.60
CA ILE A 328 -2.28 -2.53 6.78
C ILE A 328 -2.85 -3.54 5.78
N VAL A 329 -4.14 -3.45 5.45
CA VAL A 329 -4.84 -4.45 4.61
C VAL A 329 -4.65 -4.18 3.12
N SER A 330 -4.38 -2.93 2.73
CA SER A 330 -4.24 -2.56 1.31
C SER A 330 -2.81 -2.77 0.79
N VAL A 331 -2.68 -3.50 -0.32
CA VAL A 331 -1.41 -3.57 -1.05
C VAL A 331 -1.29 -2.35 -1.96
N LYS A 332 -0.53 -1.35 -1.53
CA LYS A 332 -0.39 -0.06 -2.26
C LYS A 332 0.64 -0.16 -3.39
N GLY A 333 0.23 0.22 -4.59
CA GLY A 333 1.12 0.33 -5.75
C GLY A 333 2.13 1.48 -5.61
N ASN A 334 3.28 1.33 -6.25
CA ASN A 334 4.37 2.32 -6.26
C ASN A 334 4.00 3.66 -6.95
N ARG A 335 2.91 3.70 -7.70
CA ARG A 335 2.42 4.88 -8.46
C ARG A 335 0.95 5.20 -8.15
N GLU A 336 0.40 4.64 -7.09
CA GLU A 336 -0.99 4.93 -6.71
C GLU A 336 -1.08 6.25 -5.94
N TYR A 337 -2.10 7.04 -6.29
CA TYR A 337 -2.55 8.16 -5.46
C TYR A 337 -3.22 7.58 -4.21
N GLU A 338 -2.74 7.99 -3.04
CA GLU A 338 -3.20 7.43 -1.77
C GLU A 338 -4.61 7.93 -1.46
N ILE A 339 -5.56 7.01 -1.44
CA ILE A 339 -6.95 7.29 -1.09
C ILE A 339 -7.44 6.26 -0.07
N GLY A 340 -8.19 6.74 0.92
CA GLY A 340 -8.85 5.91 1.92
C GLY A 340 -10.37 5.92 1.76
N PHE A 341 -11.04 5.28 2.70
CA PHE A 341 -12.49 5.26 2.83
C PHE A 341 -13.05 6.67 2.96
N SER A 342 -12.43 7.52 3.81
CA SER A 342 -12.85 8.92 3.98
C SER A 342 -12.83 9.70 2.67
N PHE A 343 -11.83 9.49 1.82
CA PHE A 343 -11.77 10.11 0.49
C PHE A 343 -12.91 9.63 -0.40
N ARG A 344 -13.09 8.30 -0.54
CA ARG A 344 -14.15 7.71 -1.37
C ARG A 344 -15.55 8.12 -0.90
N TYR A 345 -15.74 8.23 0.41
CA TYR A 345 -16.99 8.68 1.01
C TYR A 345 -17.32 10.13 0.62
N LYS A 346 -16.35 11.05 0.72
CA LYS A 346 -16.50 12.44 0.26
C LYS A 346 -16.72 12.55 -1.25
N GLU A 347 -16.00 11.75 -2.03
CA GLU A 347 -16.15 11.67 -3.49
C GLU A 347 -17.58 11.25 -3.88
N SER A 348 -18.14 10.25 -3.20
CA SER A 348 -19.52 9.82 -3.42
C SER A 348 -20.54 10.91 -3.05
N ILE A 349 -20.40 11.54 -1.88
CA ILE A 349 -21.29 12.64 -1.45
C ILE A 349 -21.26 13.78 -2.46
N SER A 350 -20.06 14.27 -2.81
CA SER A 350 -19.90 15.40 -3.73
C SER A 350 -20.45 15.10 -5.12
N SER A 351 -20.20 13.90 -5.65
CA SER A 351 -20.77 13.46 -6.92
C SER A 351 -22.30 13.45 -6.89
N MET A 352 -22.90 12.97 -5.80
CA MET A 352 -24.35 12.93 -5.64
C MET A 352 -24.95 14.33 -5.45
N GLN A 353 -24.30 15.21 -4.69
CA GLN A 353 -24.71 16.61 -4.51
C GLN A 353 -24.73 17.36 -5.84
N ILE A 354 -23.65 17.30 -6.63
CA ILE A 354 -23.59 17.97 -7.94
C ILE A 354 -24.72 17.46 -8.84
N ARG A 355 -24.94 16.15 -8.87
CA ARG A 355 -26.00 15.55 -9.69
C ARG A 355 -27.38 16.01 -9.23
N ALA A 356 -27.70 15.90 -7.94
CA ALA A 356 -28.99 16.30 -7.40
C ALA A 356 -29.24 17.80 -7.61
N TYR A 357 -28.23 18.63 -7.33
CA TYR A 357 -28.31 20.08 -7.47
C TYR A 357 -28.53 20.50 -8.92
N TYR A 358 -27.76 19.93 -9.86
CA TYR A 358 -27.92 20.19 -11.28
C TYR A 358 -29.35 19.89 -11.76
N TYR A 359 -29.94 18.76 -11.36
CA TYR A 359 -31.32 18.44 -11.74
C TYR A 359 -32.37 19.36 -11.12
N GLU A 360 -32.17 19.82 -9.88
CA GLU A 360 -33.09 20.78 -9.26
C GLU A 360 -33.00 22.15 -9.94
N LEU A 361 -31.80 22.62 -10.29
CA LEU A 361 -31.64 23.86 -11.06
C LEU A 361 -32.31 23.79 -12.43
N LEU A 362 -32.19 22.65 -13.13
CA LEU A 362 -32.87 22.48 -14.41
C LEU A 362 -34.40 22.57 -14.32
N LYS A 363 -35.00 22.13 -13.21
CA LYS A 363 -36.46 22.29 -12.98
C LYS A 363 -36.86 23.76 -12.80
N LEU A 364 -35.92 24.59 -12.38
CA LEU A 364 -36.07 26.03 -12.17
C LEU A 364 -35.54 26.84 -13.37
N ASP A 365 -35.37 26.20 -14.52
CA ASP A 365 -34.86 26.79 -15.77
C ASP A 365 -33.48 27.46 -15.62
N LYS A 366 -32.63 26.88 -14.76
CA LYS A 366 -31.25 27.30 -14.54
C LYS A 366 -30.28 26.21 -14.98
N ARG A 367 -29.40 26.56 -15.92
CA ARG A 367 -28.28 25.70 -16.34
C ARG A 367 -27.02 26.10 -15.59
N LEU A 368 -26.41 25.14 -14.91
CA LEU A 368 -25.21 25.40 -14.11
C LEU A 368 -24.04 25.90 -14.96
N GLU A 369 -23.92 25.44 -16.21
CA GLU A 369 -22.90 25.92 -17.14
C GLU A 369 -23.05 27.42 -17.43
N GLU A 370 -24.28 27.92 -17.57
CA GLU A 370 -24.55 29.35 -17.80
C GLU A 370 -24.17 30.18 -16.57
N VAL A 371 -24.38 29.65 -15.36
CA VAL A 371 -23.93 30.28 -14.12
C VAL A 371 -22.40 30.37 -14.07
N PHE A 372 -21.68 29.32 -14.47
CA PHE A 372 -20.22 29.36 -14.59
C PHE A 372 -19.75 30.36 -15.65
N LYS A 373 -20.43 30.43 -16.81
CA LYS A 373 -20.11 31.40 -17.85
C LYS A 373 -20.26 32.84 -17.35
N TRP A 374 -21.39 33.12 -16.70
CA TRP A 374 -21.65 34.41 -16.06
C TRP A 374 -20.54 34.78 -15.05
N PHE A 375 -20.05 33.82 -14.27
CA PHE A 375 -18.96 34.08 -13.32
C PHE A 375 -17.69 34.60 -14.03
N PHE A 376 -17.25 33.91 -15.07
CA PHE A 376 -16.03 34.28 -15.79
C PHE A 376 -16.19 35.52 -16.66
N GLU A 377 -17.32 35.68 -17.34
CA GLU A 377 -17.50 36.76 -18.33
C GLU A 377 -18.05 38.06 -17.74
N GLU A 378 -18.79 38.01 -16.63
CA GLU A 378 -19.45 39.18 -16.05
C GLU A 378 -18.99 39.48 -14.62
N TYR A 379 -19.04 38.49 -13.72
CA TYR A 379 -18.79 38.71 -12.29
C TYR A 379 -17.34 39.14 -12.03
N LEU A 380 -16.36 38.48 -12.64
CA LEU A 380 -14.95 38.82 -12.47
C LEU A 380 -14.64 40.27 -12.88
N ASN A 381 -15.22 40.73 -13.99
CA ASN A 381 -15.06 42.11 -14.41
C ASN A 381 -15.77 43.07 -13.43
N ARG A 382 -17.06 42.84 -13.15
CA ARG A 382 -17.84 43.76 -12.32
C ARG A 382 -17.28 43.94 -10.90
N GLU A 383 -16.87 42.85 -10.26
CA GLU A 383 -16.45 42.87 -8.86
C GLU A 383 -14.95 43.10 -8.68
N PHE A 384 -14.12 42.64 -9.63
CA PHE A 384 -12.66 42.67 -9.49
C PHE A 384 -11.94 43.44 -10.59
N GLN A 385 -12.67 44.01 -11.56
CA GLN A 385 -12.12 44.68 -12.75
C GLN A 385 -11.17 43.76 -13.55
N ALA A 386 -11.40 42.45 -13.44
CA ALA A 386 -10.62 41.43 -14.12
C ALA A 386 -11.24 41.13 -15.49
N GLU A 387 -10.79 41.85 -16.51
CA GLU A 387 -11.32 41.77 -17.88
C GLU A 387 -10.69 40.63 -18.71
N GLY A 388 -11.39 40.25 -19.79
CA GLY A 388 -10.85 39.37 -20.85
C GLY A 388 -11.16 37.88 -20.69
N PHE A 389 -11.54 37.41 -19.50
CA PHE A 389 -11.99 36.02 -19.28
C PHE A 389 -13.20 35.65 -20.16
N SER A 390 -13.22 34.41 -20.66
CA SER A 390 -14.32 33.84 -21.45
C SER A 390 -14.48 32.36 -21.17
N LEU A 391 -15.72 31.87 -21.26
CA LEU A 391 -16.01 30.44 -21.14
C LEU A 391 -17.03 30.02 -22.20
N SER A 392 -16.59 29.18 -23.14
CA SER A 392 -17.47 28.60 -24.15
C SER A 392 -18.19 27.38 -23.59
N ILE A 393 -19.48 27.54 -23.28
CA ILE A 393 -20.28 26.43 -22.74
C ILE A 393 -20.92 25.60 -23.85
N PRO A 394 -21.04 24.27 -23.67
CA PRO A 394 -21.77 23.42 -24.61
C PRO A 394 -23.27 23.77 -24.65
N SER A 395 -23.91 23.50 -25.79
CA SER A 395 -25.36 23.68 -25.92
C SER A 395 -26.13 22.70 -25.03
N ALA A 396 -27.39 23.00 -24.73
CA ALA A 396 -28.22 22.10 -23.93
C ALA A 396 -28.38 20.72 -24.59
N GLU A 397 -28.48 20.71 -25.92
CA GLU A 397 -28.69 19.56 -26.81
C GLU A 397 -27.40 18.77 -27.09
N SER A 398 -26.24 19.29 -26.70
CA SER A 398 -24.96 18.61 -26.93
C SER A 398 -24.93 17.25 -26.24
N SER A 399 -24.36 16.25 -26.90
CA SER A 399 -24.17 14.92 -26.32
C SER A 399 -23.24 14.98 -25.11
N PHE A 400 -23.33 13.98 -24.22
CA PHE A 400 -22.44 13.90 -23.06
C PHE A 400 -20.95 13.88 -23.45
N LEU A 401 -20.61 13.22 -24.55
CA LEU A 401 -19.23 13.17 -25.06
C LEU A 401 -18.74 14.56 -25.54
N GLU A 402 -19.59 15.31 -26.23
CA GLU A 402 -19.27 16.67 -26.67
C GLU A 402 -19.13 17.62 -25.49
N LYS A 403 -20.02 17.51 -24.48
CA LYS A 403 -19.93 18.26 -23.23
C LYS A 403 -18.59 18.00 -22.54
N MET A 404 -18.18 16.73 -22.40
CA MET A 404 -16.89 16.36 -21.80
C MET A 404 -15.69 16.94 -22.55
N ARG A 405 -15.66 16.82 -23.89
CA ARG A 405 -14.55 17.34 -24.70
C ARG A 405 -14.42 18.86 -24.62
N THR A 406 -15.55 19.55 -24.67
CA THR A 406 -15.61 21.02 -24.62
C THR A 406 -15.19 21.52 -23.26
N MET A 407 -15.82 21.03 -22.18
CA MET A 407 -15.55 21.50 -20.82
C MET A 407 -14.10 21.26 -20.39
N CYS A 408 -13.48 20.12 -20.73
CA CYS A 408 -12.07 19.89 -20.39
C CYS A 408 -11.14 20.90 -21.07
N SER A 409 -11.40 21.24 -22.33
CA SER A 409 -10.58 22.19 -23.09
C SER A 409 -10.74 23.62 -22.56
N GLU A 410 -11.97 23.98 -22.19
CA GLU A 410 -12.30 25.31 -21.66
C GLU A 410 -11.77 25.53 -20.24
N LEU A 411 -11.79 24.52 -19.38
CA LEU A 411 -11.14 24.60 -18.06
C LEU A 411 -9.64 24.86 -18.17
N ASP A 412 -8.96 24.19 -19.09
CA ASP A 412 -7.53 24.41 -19.37
C ASP A 412 -7.28 25.82 -19.95
N SER A 413 -8.21 26.31 -20.79
CA SER A 413 -8.19 27.69 -21.30
C SER A 413 -8.29 28.72 -20.19
N ILE A 414 -9.26 28.58 -19.28
CA ILE A 414 -9.44 29.46 -18.12
C ILE A 414 -8.20 29.48 -17.24
N LEU A 415 -7.59 28.33 -16.96
CA LEU A 415 -6.38 28.25 -16.16
C LEU A 415 -5.22 29.00 -16.83
N ARG A 416 -5.08 28.91 -18.16
CA ARG A 416 -4.10 29.71 -18.91
C ARG A 416 -4.41 31.20 -18.84
N HIS A 417 -5.66 31.61 -19.07
CA HIS A 417 -6.09 33.00 -18.96
C HIS A 417 -5.77 33.59 -17.59
N PHE A 418 -6.03 32.83 -16.53
CA PHE A 418 -5.71 33.23 -15.16
C PHE A 418 -4.20 33.44 -14.95
N MET A 419 -3.36 32.53 -15.47
CA MET A 419 -1.91 32.68 -15.38
C MET A 419 -1.40 33.88 -16.18
N ILE A 420 -1.97 34.16 -17.35
CA ILE A 420 -1.66 35.35 -18.15
C ILE A 420 -2.04 36.62 -17.38
N TYR A 421 -3.26 36.67 -16.82
CA TYR A 421 -3.75 37.78 -16.02
C TYR A 421 -2.85 38.06 -14.81
N ILE A 422 -2.40 37.03 -14.08
CA ILE A 422 -1.46 37.21 -12.96
C ILE A 422 -0.14 37.83 -13.42
N ASN A 423 0.39 37.39 -14.55
CA ASN A 423 1.71 37.82 -15.01
C ASN A 423 1.69 39.21 -15.66
N ASN A 424 0.62 39.54 -16.38
CA ASN A 424 0.56 40.71 -17.24
C ASN A 424 -0.43 41.78 -16.75
N GLY A 425 -1.33 41.46 -15.81
CA GLY A 425 -2.40 42.33 -15.34
C GLY A 425 -3.59 42.45 -16.29
N GLU A 426 -3.49 41.87 -17.49
CA GLU A 426 -4.53 41.89 -18.52
C GLU A 426 -4.52 40.58 -19.33
N ILE A 427 -5.65 40.28 -19.96
CA ILE A 427 -5.77 39.19 -20.94
C ILE A 427 -6.03 39.84 -22.29
N ASP A 428 -5.01 39.88 -23.14
CA ASP A 428 -5.16 40.29 -24.54
C ASP A 428 -5.76 39.12 -25.34
N ARG A 429 -6.77 39.41 -26.16
CA ARG A 429 -7.59 38.39 -26.84
C ARG A 429 -7.16 38.12 -28.28
#